data_AF-A0A268R1B4-F1
#
_entry.id   AF-A0A268R1B4-F1
#
_cell.length_a   1.000
_cell.length_b   1.000
_cell.length_c   1.000
_cell.angle_alpha   90.00
_cell.angle_beta   90.00
_cell.angle_gamma   90.00
#
_symmetry.space_group_name_H-M   'P 1'
#
loop_
_entity.id
_entity.type
_entity.pdbx_description
1 polymer ?
#
loop_
_entity_poly.entity_id
_entity_poly.type
_entity_poly.pdbx_seq_one_letter_code
_entity_poly.pdbx_strand_id
1 'polypeptide(L)' 'MKIIVTSIFVQDQDKALEFYSEKLGFVKKHDVPMGKFRWITLVSPEDHDGTELLLEPNEHPAAKEYQKKILAEGIPATM' A
#
# COMPACT_ATOMS: atom_id res chain seq x y z
N MET A 1 -16.39 -1.13 -16.58
CA MET A 1 -14.95 -0.90 -16.27
C MET A 1 -14.86 -0.46 -14.82
N LYS A 2 -14.01 -1.07 -14.00
CA LYS A 2 -13.86 -0.79 -12.55
C LYS A 2 -12.38 -0.51 -12.23
N ILE A 3 -12.11 0.38 -11.29
CA ILE A 3 -10.79 0.49 -10.66
C ILE A 3 -10.72 -0.64 -9.63
N ILE A 4 -9.69 -1.46 -9.71
CA ILE A 4 -9.56 -2.67 -8.88
C ILE A 4 -8.35 -2.63 -7.94
N VAL A 5 -7.44 -1.67 -8.12
CA VAL A 5 -6.24 -1.51 -7.27
C VAL A 5 -6.08 -0.03 -6.93
N THR A 6 -5.74 0.25 -5.66
CA THR A 6 -5.26 1.53 -5.16
C THR A 6 -3.98 1.31 -4.33
N SER A 7 -3.09 2.30 -4.22
CA SER A 7 -1.72 2.06 -3.74
C SER A 7 -1.16 3.15 -2.82
N ILE A 8 -0.67 2.75 -1.63
CA ILE A 8 0.07 3.64 -0.71
C ILE A 8 1.57 3.33 -0.72
N PHE A 9 2.39 4.36 -0.60
CA PHE A 9 3.81 4.20 -0.30
C PHE A 9 4.04 3.94 1.19
N VAL A 10 4.69 2.81 1.50
CA VAL A 10 5.03 2.38 2.86
C VAL A 10 6.54 2.37 3.06
N GLN A 11 6.97 2.73 4.28
CA GLN A 11 8.41 2.80 4.61
C GLN A 11 9.05 1.40 4.69
N ASP A 12 8.29 0.41 5.14
CA ASP A 12 8.72 -0.96 5.37
C ASP A 12 7.52 -1.87 5.03
N GLN A 13 7.68 -2.71 4.00
CA GLN A 13 6.59 -3.55 3.50
C GLN A 13 6.17 -4.63 4.49
N ASP A 14 7.08 -5.14 5.32
CA ASP A 14 6.79 -6.18 6.30
C ASP A 14 5.98 -5.60 7.46
N LYS A 15 6.43 -4.46 7.99
CA LYS A 15 5.71 -3.76 9.07
C LYS A 15 4.34 -3.26 8.61
N ALA A 16 4.25 -2.79 7.37
CA ALA A 16 2.97 -2.38 6.82
C ALA A 16 2.02 -3.57 6.67
N LEU A 17 2.50 -4.69 6.10
CA LEU A 17 1.70 -5.90 5.98
C LEU A 17 1.16 -6.35 7.34
N GLU A 18 2.03 -6.47 8.36
CA GLU A 18 1.62 -6.82 9.72
C GLU A 18 0.55 -5.87 10.26
N PHE A 19 0.77 -4.55 10.15
CA PHE A 19 -0.19 -3.56 10.63
C PHE A 19 -1.56 -3.68 9.95
N TYR A 20 -1.59 -3.70 8.61
CA TYR A 20 -2.85 -3.75 7.87
C TYR A 20 -3.56 -5.10 8.02
N SER A 21 -2.84 -6.21 8.08
CA SER A 21 -3.49 -7.52 8.24
C SER A 21 -3.86 -7.83 9.68
N GLU A 22 -2.97 -7.60 10.64
CA GLU A 22 -3.18 -8.04 12.02
C GLU A 22 -3.89 -7.00 12.89
N LYS A 23 -3.64 -5.70 12.67
CA LYS A 23 -4.30 -4.64 13.47
C LYS A 23 -5.59 -4.17 12.84
N LEU A 24 -5.61 -4.04 11.51
CA LEU A 24 -6.79 -3.54 10.79
C LEU A 24 -7.66 -4.65 10.19
N GLY A 25 -7.19 -5.89 10.16
CA GLY A 25 -7.99 -7.05 9.75
C GLY A 25 -8.14 -7.24 8.24
N PHE A 26 -7.33 -6.55 7.41
CA PHE A 26 -7.31 -6.81 5.97
C PHE A 26 -6.73 -8.20 5.67
N VAL A 27 -7.19 -8.81 4.59
CA VAL A 27 -6.71 -10.13 4.16
C VAL A 27 -5.70 -9.97 3.05
N LYS A 28 -4.54 -10.60 3.19
CA LYS A 28 -3.51 -10.62 2.14
C LYS A 28 -4.01 -11.39 0.92
N LYS A 29 -4.10 -10.73 -0.23
CA LYS A 29 -4.53 -11.32 -1.52
C LYS A 29 -3.33 -11.79 -2.33
N HIS A 30 -2.34 -10.92 -2.53
CA HIS A 30 -1.10 -11.26 -3.22
C HIS A 30 0.13 -10.91 -2.39
N ASP A 31 1.17 -11.73 -2.55
CA ASP A 31 2.48 -11.56 -1.94
C ASP A 31 3.53 -12.23 -2.82
N VAL A 32 3.94 -11.50 -3.86
CA VAL A 32 4.79 -12.04 -4.93
C VAL A 32 6.13 -11.32 -4.93
N PRO A 33 7.28 -12.05 -4.92
CA PRO A 33 8.59 -11.42 -5.01
C PRO A 33 8.78 -10.62 -6.32
N MET A 34 9.32 -9.40 -6.20
CA MET A 34 9.58 -8.46 -7.31
C MET A 34 10.99 -7.85 -7.15
N GLY A 35 12.01 -8.70 -7.28
CA GLY A 35 13.40 -8.31 -7.07
C GLY A 35 13.67 -8.03 -5.59
N LYS A 36 14.09 -6.80 -5.26
CA LYS A 36 14.34 -6.38 -3.87
C LYS A 36 13.04 -6.24 -3.06
N PHE A 37 11.91 -5.99 -3.71
CA PHE A 37 10.63 -5.71 -3.07
C PHE A 37 9.61 -6.81 -3.37
N ARG A 38 8.37 -6.61 -2.90
CA ARG A 38 7.25 -7.54 -3.11
C ARG A 38 6.04 -6.80 -3.69
N TRP A 39 5.28 -7.46 -4.54
CA TRP A 39 3.92 -7.07 -4.89
C TRP A 39 2.98 -7.59 -3.81
N ILE A 40 2.57 -6.72 -2.89
CA ILE A 40 1.72 -7.07 -1.74
C ILE A 40 0.40 -6.35 -1.86
N THR A 41 -0.68 -7.10 -2.03
CA THR A 41 -2.04 -6.55 -2.01
C THR A 41 -2.88 -7.13 -0.90
N LEU A 42 -3.77 -6.29 -0.38
CA LEU A 42 -4.67 -6.56 0.73
C LEU A 42 -6.11 -6.26 0.29
N VAL A 43 -7.07 -7.06 0.72
CA VAL A 43 -8.50 -6.89 0.43
C VAL A 43 -9.31 -6.86 1.72
N SER A 44 -10.53 -6.34 1.64
CA SER A 44 -11.48 -6.42 2.75
C SER A 44 -11.85 -7.89 3.01
N PRO A 45 -11.95 -8.34 4.28
CA PRO A 45 -12.49 -9.67 4.59
C PRO A 45 -13.96 -9.83 4.16
N GLU A 46 -14.69 -8.74 3.98
CA GLU A 46 -16.09 -8.75 3.55
C GLU A 46 -16.25 -8.83 2.02
N ASP A 47 -15.20 -8.49 1.26
CA ASP A 47 -15.21 -8.49 -0.20
C ASP A 47 -13.82 -8.87 -0.75
N HIS A 48 -13.57 -10.17 -0.82
CA HIS A 48 -12.28 -10.72 -1.27
C HIS A 48 -11.96 -10.44 -2.75
N ASP A 49 -12.97 -10.12 -3.56
CA ASP A 49 -12.83 -9.79 -4.99
C ASP A 49 -13.08 -8.29 -5.26
N GLY A 50 -13.13 -7.50 -4.19
CA GLY A 50 -13.24 -6.05 -4.23
C GLY A 50 -11.91 -5.35 -4.55
N THR A 51 -11.84 -4.06 -4.21
CA THR A 51 -10.64 -3.25 -4.44
C THR A 51 -9.47 -3.74 -3.60
N GLU A 52 -8.31 -3.87 -4.24
CA GLU A 52 -7.05 -4.24 -3.63
C GLU A 52 -6.28 -2.99 -3.16
N LEU A 53 -5.79 -3.02 -1.92
CA LEU A 53 -4.82 -2.07 -1.39
C LEU A 53 -3.41 -2.60 -1.61
N LEU A 54 -2.65 -1.97 -2.49
CA LEU A 54 -1.24 -2.25 -2.77
C LEU A 54 -0.32 -1.48 -1.83
N LEU A 55 0.65 -2.20 -1.24
CA LEU A 55 1.69 -1.63 -0.38
C LEU A 55 2.98 -1.37 -1.19
N GLU A 56 3.13 -0.17 -1.74
CA GLU A 56 4.27 0.24 -2.56
C GLU A 56 5.50 0.56 -1.70
N PRO A 57 6.72 0.11 -2.06
CA PRO A 57 7.92 0.45 -1.33
C PRO A 57 8.29 1.93 -1.53
N ASN A 58 8.48 2.67 -0.44
CA ASN A 58 8.85 4.08 -0.48
C ASN A 58 10.36 4.32 -0.62
N GLU A 59 11.15 3.37 -1.15
CA GLU A 59 12.61 3.54 -1.23
C GLU A 59 13.04 4.54 -2.31
N HIS A 60 12.29 4.62 -3.42
CA HIS A 60 12.65 5.46 -4.56
C HIS A 60 12.63 6.96 -4.17
N PRO A 61 13.66 7.75 -4.54
CA PRO A 61 13.75 9.17 -4.14
C PRO A 61 12.50 9.99 -4.47
N ALA A 62 11.89 9.75 -5.64
CA ALA A 62 10.68 10.45 -6.06
C ALA A 62 9.48 10.21 -5.14
N ALA A 63 9.28 8.98 -4.65
CA ALA A 63 8.19 8.66 -3.74
C ALA A 63 8.36 9.35 -2.38
N LYS A 64 9.60 9.36 -1.87
CA LYS A 64 9.96 10.08 -0.63
C LYS A 64 9.75 11.59 -0.77
N GLU A 65 10.16 12.15 -1.91
CA GLU A 65 10.01 13.58 -2.18
C GLU A 65 8.53 13.98 -2.27
N TYR A 66 7.71 13.18 -2.97
CA TYR A 66 6.26 13.36 -3.04
C TYR A 66 5.64 13.43 -1.64
N GLN A 67 5.85 12.40 -0.79
CA GLN A 67 5.28 12.37 0.55
C GLN A 67 5.73 13.54 1.43
N LYS A 68 7.01 13.94 1.34
CA LYS A 68 7.54 15.07 2.11
C LYS A 68 6.94 16.41 1.68
N LYS A 69 6.79 16.63 0.36
CA LYS A 69 6.28 17.90 -0.19
C LYS A 69 4.81 18.09 0.14
N ILE A 70 3.96 17.09 -0.10
CA ILE A 70 2.53 17.20 0.23
C ILE A 70 2.31 17.39 1.72
N LEU A 71 3.10 16.72 2.58
CA LEU A 71 3.05 16.93 4.03
C LEU A 71 3.45 18.35 4.42
N ALA A 72 4.54 18.88 3.86
CA ALA A 72 5.02 20.22 4.14
C ALA A 72 4.01 21.30 3.70
N GLU A 73 3.23 21.03 2.66
CA GLU A 73 2.20 21.92 2.14
C GLU A 73 0.82 21.69 2.79
N GLY A 74 0.70 20.75 3.73
CA GLY A 74 -0.57 20.43 4.40
C GLY A 74 -1.60 19.77 3.48
N ILE A 75 -1.16 19.18 2.38
CA ILE A 75 -1.99 18.50 1.39
C ILE A 75 -2.16 17.03 1.81
N PRO A 76 -3.41 16.55 2.03
CA PRO A 76 -3.65 15.14 2.30
C PRO A 76 -3.22 14.26 1.12
N ALA A 77 -2.51 13.17 1.41
CA ALA A 77 -2.32 12.10 0.44
C ALA A 77 -3.65 11.36 0.26
N THR A 78 -4.40 11.68 -0.80
CA THR A 78 -5.60 10.93 -1.16
C THR A 78 -5.28 9.92 -2.26
N MET A 79 -5.88 8.73 -2.16
CA MET A 79 -5.83 7.69 -3.19
C MET A 79 -7.22 7.38 -3.72
#